data_AF-A0AAP1V5H5-F1
#
_entry.id   AF-A0AAP1V5H5-F1
#
_cell.length_a   1.000
_cell.length_b   1.000
_cell.length_c   1.000
_cell.angle_alpha   90.00
_cell.angle_beta   90.00
_cell.angle_gamma   90.00
#
_symmetry.space_group_name_H-M   'P 1'
#
loop_
_entity.id
_entity.type
_entity.pdbx_description
1 polymer ?
#
loop_
_entity_poly.entity_id
_entity_poly.type
_entity_poly.pdbx_seq_one_letter_code
_entity_poly.pdbx_strand_id
1 'polypeptide(L)' 'MKLATTFGNNAPIVRSNSPLADDQIREVAPSIFAADKRDSRSDRYRCIVPI' A
#
# COMPACT_ATOMS: atom_id res chain seq x y z
N MET A 1 -11.98 -18.66 3.31
CA MET A 1 -10.91 -17.77 2.79
C MET A 1 -9.69 -17.91 3.68
N LYS A 2 -8.51 -18.20 3.13
CA LYS A 2 -7.25 -18.24 3.89
C LYS A 2 -6.42 -17.02 3.48
N LEU A 3 -6.17 -16.12 4.43
CA LEU A 3 -5.30 -14.97 4.21
C LEU A 3 -3.84 -15.45 4.12
N ALA A 4 -3.04 -14.80 3.29
CA ALA A 4 -1.62 -15.09 3.23
C ALA A 4 -0.97 -14.74 4.58
N THR A 5 -0.22 -15.67 5.15
CA THR A 5 0.50 -15.50 6.42
C THR A 5 1.97 -15.15 6.21
N THR A 6 2.44 -15.19 4.96
CA THR A 6 3.83 -14.94 4.59
C THR A 6 3.88 -14.01 3.38
N PHE A 7 4.80 -13.06 3.43
CA PHE A 7 5.14 -12.19 2.32
C PHE A 7 6.32 -12.80 1.54
N GLY A 8 6.40 -12.54 0.24
CA GLY A 8 7.53 -13.00 -0.58
C GLY A 8 8.85 -12.31 -0.20
N ASN A 9 9.98 -12.92 -0.51
CA ASN A 9 11.31 -12.42 -0.12
C ASN A 9 11.61 -10.99 -0.60
N ASN A 10 11.06 -10.57 -1.74
CA ASN A 10 11.27 -9.23 -2.32
C ASN A 10 10.11 -8.26 -2.01
N ALA A 11 9.27 -8.58 -1.02
CA ALA A 11 8.23 -7.67 -0.60
C ALA A 11 8.85 -6.43 0.08
N PRO A 12 8.43 -5.20 -0.28
CA PRO A 12 8.88 -4.01 0.43
C PRO A 12 8.33 -4.03 1.85
N ILE A 13 9.22 -3.97 2.85
CA ILE A 13 8.88 -3.96 4.28
C ILE A 13 9.61 -2.81 4.94
N VAL A 14 8.86 -1.88 5.53
CA VAL A 14 9.39 -0.84 6.43
C VAL A 14 8.88 -1.11 7.84
N ARG A 15 9.76 -1.01 8.84
CA ARG A 15 9.40 -1.13 10.25
C ARG A 15 9.95 0.06 11.02
N SER A 16 9.11 0.68 11.82
CA SER A 16 9.49 1.78 12.72
C SER A 16 8.81 1.59 14.07
N ASN A 17 9.47 2.05 15.13
CA ASN A 17 8.89 2.12 16.48
C ASN A 17 8.06 3.40 16.68
N SER A 18 8.10 4.32 15.71
CA SER A 18 7.32 5.55 15.67
C SER A 18 6.41 5.56 14.43
N PRO A 19 5.37 6.41 14.41
CA PRO A 19 4.57 6.64 13.21
C PRO A 19 5.47 6.98 12.01
N LEU A 20 5.16 6.42 10.84
CA LEU A 20 5.86 6.73 9.60
C LEU A 20 5.35 8.05 9.04
N ALA A 21 6.27 8.86 8.52
CA ALA A 21 5.93 10.06 7.78
C ALA A 21 5.55 9.71 6.32
N ASP A 22 4.78 10.60 5.68
CA ASP A 22 4.23 10.38 4.33
C ASP A 22 5.31 10.12 3.28
N ASP A 23 6.46 10.78 3.41
CA ASP A 23 7.64 10.57 2.56
C ASP A 23 8.20 9.15 2.69
N GLN A 24 8.29 8.63 3.91
CA GLN A 24 8.74 7.26 4.18
C GLN A 24 7.76 6.23 3.61
N ILE A 25 6.46 6.48 3.71
CA ILE A 25 5.44 5.58 3.15
C ILE A 25 5.46 5.64 1.61
N ARG A 26 5.71 6.83 1.02
CA ARG A 26 5.76 7.03 -0.42
C ARG A 26 6.92 6.29 -1.07
N GLU A 27 8.03 6.13 -0.37
CA GLU A 27 9.19 5.35 -0.84
C GLU A 27 8.84 3.87 -1.05
N VAL A 28 8.16 3.25 -0.08
CA VAL A 28 7.85 1.81 -0.12
C VAL A 28 6.54 1.47 -0.83
N ALA A 29 5.57 2.39 -0.82
CA ALA A 29 4.22 2.16 -1.33
C ALA A 29 3.69 3.40 -2.07
N PRO A 30 4.34 3.85 -3.16
CA PRO A 30 3.95 5.08 -3.86
C PRO A 30 2.52 5.05 -4.42
N SER A 31 2.01 3.85 -4.70
CA SER A 31 0.69 3.65 -5.29
C SER A 31 -0.49 4.00 -4.38
N ILE A 32 -0.29 4.13 -3.06
CA ILE A 32 -1.36 4.57 -2.16
C ILE A 32 -1.64 6.07 -2.29
N PHE A 33 -0.63 6.84 -2.72
CA PHE A 33 -0.72 8.27 -2.95
C PHE A 33 -1.08 8.61 -4.40
N ALA A 34 -1.34 7.60 -5.23
CA ALA A 34 -1.76 7.83 -6.59
C ALA A 34 -3.13 8.53 -6.58
N ALA A 35 -3.20 9.71 -7.20
CA ALA A 35 -4.44 10.49 -7.29
C ALA A 35 -5.51 9.76 -8.10
N ASP A 36 -5.08 8.90 -9.02
CA ASP A 36 -5.97 8.16 -9.90
C ASP A 36 -5.98 6.66 -9.62
N LYS A 37 -7.15 6.08 -9.83
CA LYS A 37 -7.34 4.63 -9.79
C LYS A 37 -6.58 4.04 -10.96
N ARG A 38 -5.80 2.98 -10.72
CA ARG A 38 -5.15 2.23 -11.79
C ARG A 38 -6.23 1.69 -12.73
N ASP A 39 -6.15 2.07 -14.01
CA ASP A 39 -7.14 1.76 -15.06
C ASP A 39 -7.46 0.25 -15.17
N SER A 40 -6.49 -0.60 -14.81
CA SER A 40 -6.62 -2.05 -14.79
C SER A 40 -7.52 -2.63 -13.67
N ARG A 41 -8.22 -1.81 -12.86
CA ARG A 41 -9.03 -2.28 -11.72
C ARG A 41 -10.51 -2.04 -11.93
N SER A 42 -11.32 -3.10 -11.75
CA SER A 42 -12.79 -3.02 -11.73
C SER A 42 -13.31 -2.06 -10.65
N ASP A 43 -14.48 -1.46 -10.85
CA ASP A 43 -15.11 -0.48 -9.93
C ASP A 43 -15.47 -0.99 -8.54
N ARG A 44 -15.41 -2.30 -8.34
CA ARG A 44 -15.70 -2.93 -7.05
C ARG A 44 -14.62 -2.70 -5.98
N TYR A 45 -13.38 -2.36 -6.36
CA TYR A 45 -12.31 -2.07 -5.41
C TYR A 45 -12.07 -0.57 -5.33
N ARG A 46 -12.71 0.09 -4.36
CA ARG A 46 -12.47 1.49 -4.00
C ARG A 46 -11.07 1.57 -3.36
N CYS A 47 -10.20 2.42 -3.91
CA CYS A 47 -8.96 2.76 -3.22
C CYS A 47 -9.32 3.40 -1.87
N ILE A 48 -8.64 2.96 -0.80
CA ILE A 48 -8.76 3.59 0.52
C ILE A 48 -8.13 4.97 0.37
N VAL A 49 -8.97 6.00 0.36
CA VAL A 49 -8.52 7.38 0.49
C VAL A 49 -8.00 7.54 1.93
N PRO A 50 -6.78 8.05 2.14
CA PRO A 50 -6.34 8.45 3.47
C PRO A 50 -7.24 9.61 3.94
N ILE A 51 -7.82 9.44 5.13
CA ILE A 51 -8.56 10.46 5.89
C ILE A 51 -7.58 11.32 6.68
#